data_AF-A0A7W6WKU7-F1
#
_entry.id   AF-A0A7W6WKU7-F1
#
_cell.length_a   1.000
_cell.length_b   1.000
_cell.length_c   1.000
_cell.angle_alpha   90.00
_cell.angle_beta   90.00
_cell.angle_gamma   90.00
#
_symmetry.space_group_name_H-M   'P 1'
#
loop_
_entity.id
_entity.type
_entity.pdbx_description
1 polymer ?
#
loop_
_entity_poly.entity_id
_entity_poly.type
_entity_poly.pdbx_seq_one_letter_code
_entity_poly.pdbx_strand_id
1 'polypeptide(L)'
;MTEDTTPRRTGPDDAAAERTMLEAVREAMGLMETAESWPRLRDALEAVGLTRRLGATGMQRLAEVWRQRTVGALDDAALSAEVRFWADGGDLPQHPDGFRAPVPADLAAEAGRRGWFVRALDSGGWLVNPPDGHPLMLPARR
;
A
#
# COMPACT_ATOMS: atom_id res chain seq x y z
N MET A 1 37.86 1.68 26.81
CA MET A 1 36.75 2.57 26.44
C MET A 1 35.48 1.75 26.52
N THR A 2 34.79 1.79 27.65
CA THR A 2 33.49 1.14 27.85
C THR A 2 32.42 2.13 27.46
N GLU A 3 31.69 1.86 26.39
CA GLU A 3 30.53 2.63 25.97
C GLU A 3 29.40 2.40 26.97
N ASP A 4 29.16 3.43 27.79
CA ASP A 4 28.02 3.55 28.70
C ASP A 4 26.73 3.67 27.86
N THR A 5 26.11 2.53 27.57
CA THR A 5 24.80 2.46 26.93
C THR A 5 23.75 2.61 28.02
N THR A 6 23.53 3.84 28.48
CA THR A 6 22.44 4.14 29.41
C THR A 6 21.11 4.00 28.64
N PRO A 7 20.15 3.18 29.10
CA PRO A 7 18.87 3.02 28.43
C PRO A 7 18.09 4.34 28.52
N ARG A 8 17.71 4.88 27.35
CA ARG A 8 16.86 6.07 27.23
C ARG A 8 15.53 5.77 27.93
N ARG A 9 15.31 6.35 29.12
CA ARG A 9 14.01 6.28 29.81
C ARG A 9 13.00 7.05 28.95
N THR A 10 12.09 6.32 28.33
CA THR A 10 10.88 6.84 27.70
C THR A 10 10.12 7.64 28.75
N GLY A 11 9.96 8.95 28.53
CA GLY A 11 9.29 9.83 29.49
C GLY A 11 7.77 9.60 29.50
N PRO A 12 7.05 10.04 30.56
CA PRO A 12 5.58 10.00 30.57
C PRO A 12 4.94 10.77 29.40
N ASP A 13 5.64 11.78 28.86
CA ASP A 13 5.22 12.56 27.69
C ASP A 13 5.30 11.76 26.38
N ASP A 14 6.33 10.93 26.22
CA ASP A 14 6.47 10.02 25.06
C ASP A 14 5.33 9.01 25.03
N ALA A 15 4.97 8.44 26.19
CA ALA A 15 3.86 7.49 26.30
C ALA A 15 2.48 8.15 26.06
N ALA A 16 2.30 9.43 26.36
CA ALA A 16 1.09 10.17 26.03
C ALA A 16 0.99 10.47 24.51
N ALA A 17 2.11 10.84 23.89
CA ALA A 17 2.20 11.06 22.45
C ALA A 17 1.94 9.77 21.66
N GLU A 18 2.55 8.65 22.07
CA GLU A 18 2.31 7.33 21.46
C GLU A 18 0.85 6.92 21.53
N ARG A 19 0.18 7.09 22.70
CA ARG A 19 -1.26 6.80 22.83
C ARG A 19 -2.11 7.65 21.89
N THR A 20 -1.82 8.94 21.81
CA THR A 20 -2.53 9.89 20.92
C THR A 20 -2.37 9.51 19.46
N MET A 21 -1.18 9.04 19.06
CA MET A 21 -0.91 8.57 17.70
C MET A 21 -1.64 7.25 17.40
N LEU A 22 -1.65 6.30 18.34
CA LEU A 22 -2.38 5.05 18.20
C LEU A 22 -3.90 5.28 18.05
N GLU A 23 -4.45 6.24 18.79
CA GLU A 23 -5.85 6.65 18.63
C GLU A 23 -6.12 7.24 17.25
N ALA A 24 -5.24 8.13 16.76
CA ALA A 24 -5.35 8.70 15.42
C ALA A 24 -5.32 7.61 14.32
N VAL A 25 -4.43 6.62 14.46
CA VAL A 25 -4.35 5.48 13.54
C VAL A 25 -5.63 4.65 13.60
N ARG A 26 -6.14 4.33 14.79
CA ARG A 26 -7.37 3.55 14.95
C ARG A 26 -8.57 4.25 14.31
N GLU A 27 -8.69 5.56 14.53
CA GLU A 27 -9.76 6.38 13.94
C GLU A 27 -9.66 6.41 12.41
N ALA A 28 -8.44 6.57 11.87
CA ALA A 28 -8.20 6.54 10.43
C ALA A 28 -8.57 5.18 9.80
N MET A 29 -8.25 4.08 10.48
CA MET A 29 -8.64 2.72 10.04
C MET A 29 -10.16 2.55 10.04
N GLY A 30 -10.86 3.07 11.06
CA GLY A 30 -12.33 3.05 11.09
C GLY A 30 -12.96 3.80 9.92
N LEU A 31 -12.43 4.98 9.57
CA LEU A 31 -12.88 5.73 8.39
C LEU A 31 -12.60 4.97 7.09
N MET A 32 -11.44 4.32 6.98
CA MET A 32 -11.06 3.51 5.82
C MET A 32 -12.04 2.36 5.57
N GLU A 33 -12.58 1.74 6.61
CA GLU A 33 -13.53 0.63 6.46
C GLU A 33 -14.83 1.05 5.78
N THR A 34 -15.26 2.30 6.01
CA THR A 34 -16.52 2.85 5.47
C THR A 34 -16.36 3.63 4.17
N ALA A 35 -15.14 4.04 3.83
CA ALA A 35 -14.91 4.86 2.65
C ALA A 35 -15.04 4.03 1.36
N GLU A 36 -15.78 4.55 0.39
CA GLU A 36 -15.98 3.90 -0.92
C GLU A 36 -14.83 4.17 -1.89
N SER A 37 -14.05 5.23 -1.65
CA SER A 37 -12.95 5.62 -2.51
C SER A 37 -11.90 6.40 -1.73
N TRP A 38 -10.65 6.39 -2.23
CA TRP A 38 -9.55 7.14 -1.63
C TRP A 38 -9.84 8.65 -1.46
N PRO A 39 -10.44 9.37 -2.42
CA PRO A 39 -10.82 10.77 -2.21
C PRO A 39 -11.80 10.95 -1.05
N ARG A 40 -12.83 10.10 -0.97
CA ARG A 40 -13.80 10.14 0.13
C ARG A 40 -13.14 9.88 1.47
N LEU A 41 -12.20 8.93 1.54
CA LEU A 41 -11.39 8.70 2.73
C LEU A 41 -10.57 9.94 3.09
N ARG A 42 -9.86 10.53 2.13
CA ARG A 42 -9.03 11.72 2.37
C ARG A 42 -9.87 12.90 2.86
N ASP A 43 -11.02 13.13 2.24
CA ASP A 43 -11.93 14.21 2.64
C ASP A 43 -12.48 13.97 4.04
N ALA A 44 -12.80 12.72 4.40
CA ALA A 44 -13.21 12.35 5.76
C ALA A 44 -12.08 12.56 6.78
N LEU A 45 -10.84 12.15 6.47
CA LEU A 45 -9.66 12.35 7.31
C LEU A 45 -9.37 13.84 7.53
N GLU A 46 -9.53 14.66 6.50
CA GLU A 46 -9.34 16.11 6.59
C GLU A 46 -10.42 16.74 7.46
N ALA A 47 -11.69 16.34 7.30
CA ALA A 47 -12.82 16.86 8.05
C ALA A 47 -12.67 16.66 9.57
N VAL A 48 -12.02 15.59 10.02
CA VAL A 48 -11.73 15.32 11.45
C VAL A 48 -10.32 15.72 11.88
N GLY A 49 -9.54 16.37 10.99
CA GLY A 49 -8.19 16.86 11.28
C GLY A 49 -7.13 15.76 11.44
N LEU A 50 -7.41 14.53 11.00
CA LEU A 50 -6.47 13.41 11.08
C LEU A 50 -5.30 13.54 10.11
N THR A 51 -5.48 14.20 8.97
CA THR A 51 -4.40 14.44 8.00
C THR A 51 -3.19 15.14 8.64
N ARG A 52 -3.44 16.16 9.46
CA ARG A 52 -2.38 16.88 10.20
C ARG A 52 -1.78 16.03 11.33
N ARG A 53 -2.61 15.26 12.05
CA ARG A 53 -2.16 14.39 13.16
C ARG A 53 -1.28 13.25 12.69
N LEU A 54 -1.62 12.64 11.56
CA LEU A 54 -0.88 11.52 10.95
C LEU A 54 0.39 11.98 10.24
N GLY A 55 0.39 13.22 9.74
CA GLY A 55 1.48 13.78 8.94
C GLY A 55 1.68 13.04 7.61
N ALA A 56 2.72 13.46 6.87
CA ALA A 56 3.01 12.93 5.54
C ALA A 56 3.26 11.41 5.56
N THR A 57 4.06 10.92 6.51
CA THR A 57 4.38 9.49 6.64
C THR A 57 3.14 8.65 6.95
N GLY A 58 2.27 9.10 7.85
CA GLY A 58 1.04 8.39 8.17
C GLY A 58 0.07 8.36 6.99
N MET A 59 -0.06 9.47 6.26
CA MET A 59 -0.88 9.53 5.04
C MET A 59 -0.34 8.63 3.93
N GLN A 60 0.99 8.56 3.74
CA GLN A 60 1.60 7.66 2.77
C GLN A 60 1.30 6.19 3.11
N ARG A 61 1.46 5.80 4.38
CA ARG A 61 1.14 4.44 4.84
C ARG A 61 -0.34 4.10 4.67
N LEU A 62 -1.25 5.03 4.94
CA LEU A 62 -2.68 4.81 4.68
C LEU A 62 -2.97 4.62 3.20
N ALA A 63 -2.29 5.35 2.32
CA ALA A 63 -2.43 5.16 0.88
C ALA A 63 -1.91 3.79 0.43
N GLU A 64 -0.80 3.31 1.01
CA GLU A 64 -0.28 1.95 0.80
C GLU A 64 -1.30 0.89 1.24
N VAL A 65 -1.84 0.99 2.45
CA VAL A 65 -2.87 0.06 2.96
C VAL A 65 -4.13 0.09 2.10
N TRP A 66 -4.57 1.27 1.67
CA TRP A 66 -5.71 1.42 0.76
C TRP A 66 -5.47 0.69 -0.57
N ARG A 67 -4.29 0.88 -1.18
CA ARG A 67 -3.92 0.19 -2.43
C ARG A 67 -3.90 -1.32 -2.25
N GLN A 68 -3.28 -1.81 -1.17
CA GLN A 68 -3.26 -3.25 -0.86
C GLN A 68 -4.67 -3.82 -0.69
N ARG A 69 -5.59 -3.11 -0.03
CA ARG A 69 -7.00 -3.50 0.08
C ARG A 69 -7.69 -3.54 -1.29
N THR A 70 -7.44 -2.53 -2.13
CA THR A 70 -8.03 -2.42 -3.47
C THR A 70 -7.57 -3.60 -4.34
N VAL A 71 -6.27 -3.89 -4.34
CA VAL A 71 -5.69 -5.02 -5.06
C VAL A 71 -6.20 -6.36 -4.51
N GLY A 72 -6.30 -6.50 -3.19
CA GLY A 72 -6.84 -7.70 -2.54
C GLY A 72 -8.31 -7.98 -2.85
N ALA A 73 -9.07 -6.96 -3.28
CA ALA A 73 -10.48 -7.09 -3.67
C ALA A 73 -10.67 -7.50 -5.15
N LEU A 74 -9.61 -7.50 -5.97
CA LEU A 74 -9.70 -7.97 -7.36
C LEU A 74 -10.04 -9.47 -7.38
N ASP A 75 -10.74 -9.95 -8.39
CA ASP A 75 -10.77 -11.39 -8.67
C ASP A 75 -9.56 -11.79 -9.53
N ASP A 76 -9.40 -13.08 -9.80
CA ASP A 76 -8.24 -13.58 -10.57
C ASP A 76 -8.22 -13.06 -12.00
N ALA A 77 -9.40 -12.83 -12.59
CA ALA A 77 -9.53 -12.28 -13.94
C ALA A 77 -9.08 -10.81 -13.99
N ALA A 78 -9.55 -10.00 -13.04
CA ALA A 78 -9.17 -8.60 -12.91
C ALA A 78 -7.70 -8.45 -12.55
N LEU A 79 -7.19 -9.24 -11.60
CA LEU A 79 -5.76 -9.26 -11.27
C LEU A 79 -4.91 -9.65 -12.49
N SER A 80 -5.35 -10.64 -13.26
CA SER A 80 -4.63 -11.03 -14.48
C SER A 80 -4.67 -9.93 -15.54
N ALA A 81 -5.75 -9.17 -15.64
CA ALA A 81 -5.87 -8.04 -16.58
C ALA A 81 -4.92 -6.89 -16.19
N GLU A 82 -4.87 -6.55 -14.89
CA GLU A 82 -3.92 -5.58 -14.34
C GLU A 82 -2.48 -5.98 -14.63
N VAL A 83 -2.12 -7.23 -14.32
CA VAL A 83 -0.76 -7.74 -14.56
C VAL A 83 -0.38 -7.65 -16.04
N ARG A 84 -1.32 -7.96 -16.96
CA ARG A 84 -1.10 -7.82 -18.41
C ARG A 84 -0.90 -6.36 -18.82
N PHE A 85 -1.75 -5.45 -18.37
CA PHE A 85 -1.62 -4.02 -18.68
C PHE A 85 -0.21 -3.51 -18.36
N TRP A 86 0.31 -3.84 -17.19
CA TRP A 86 1.65 -3.43 -16.78
C TRP A 86 2.76 -4.15 -17.55
N ALA A 87 2.58 -5.43 -17.86
CA ALA A 87 3.53 -6.20 -18.65
C ALA A 87 3.63 -5.71 -20.11
N ASP A 88 2.53 -5.21 -20.67
CA ASP A 88 2.47 -4.64 -22.02
C ASP A 88 3.04 -3.21 -22.09
N GLY A 89 3.62 -2.70 -21.00
CA GLY A 89 4.28 -1.40 -20.94
C GLY A 89 3.35 -0.24 -20.54
N GLY A 90 2.17 -0.54 -20.00
CA GLY A 90 1.23 0.46 -19.51
C GLY A 90 1.83 1.42 -18.49
N ASP A 91 1.28 2.64 -18.44
CA ASP A 91 1.68 3.66 -17.49
C ASP A 91 0.50 4.27 -16.70
N LEU A 92 0.80 5.06 -15.67
CA LEU A 92 -0.22 5.67 -14.83
C LEU A 92 -1.12 6.63 -15.62
N PRO A 93 -0.60 7.51 -16.51
CA PRO A 93 -1.45 8.33 -17.38
C PRO A 93 -2.44 7.54 -18.25
N GLN A 94 -2.08 6.33 -18.68
CA GLN A 94 -2.92 5.48 -19.53
C GLN A 94 -3.92 4.62 -18.73
N HIS A 95 -3.65 4.38 -17.45
CA HIS A 95 -4.53 3.56 -16.62
C HIS A 95 -5.87 4.29 -16.36
N PRO A 96 -7.03 3.62 -16.44
CA PRO A 96 -8.33 4.25 -16.19
C PRO A 96 -8.43 4.89 -14.79
N ASP A 97 -7.78 4.29 -13.80
CA ASP A 97 -7.70 4.84 -12.43
C ASP A 97 -6.58 5.87 -12.21
N GLY A 98 -5.78 6.18 -13.25
CA GLY A 98 -4.72 7.17 -13.20
C GLY A 98 -3.68 6.88 -12.10
N PHE A 99 -3.34 7.91 -11.32
CA PHE A 99 -2.44 7.80 -10.16
C PHE A 99 -2.96 6.91 -9.01
N ARG A 100 -4.18 6.36 -9.12
CA ARG A 100 -4.74 5.43 -8.14
C ARG A 100 -4.64 3.98 -8.59
N ALA A 101 -4.10 3.72 -9.77
CA ALA A 101 -3.90 2.37 -10.27
C ALA A 101 -3.08 1.52 -9.28
N PRO A 102 -3.37 0.23 -9.18
CA PRO A 102 -2.46 -0.74 -8.57
C PRO A 102 -1.05 -0.60 -9.14
N VAL A 103 -0.04 -0.64 -8.28
CA VAL A 103 1.36 -0.63 -8.75
C VAL A 103 1.85 -2.07 -8.92
N PRO A 104 2.83 -2.31 -9.82
CA PRO A 104 3.38 -3.65 -10.08
C PRO A 104 3.78 -4.45 -8.84
N ALA A 105 4.35 -3.80 -7.82
CA ALA A 105 4.75 -4.46 -6.58
C ALA A 105 3.55 -5.01 -5.79
N ASP A 106 2.46 -4.24 -5.69
CA ASP A 106 1.24 -4.65 -4.98
C ASP A 106 0.56 -5.81 -5.72
N LEU A 107 0.55 -5.77 -7.06
CA LEU A 107 0.01 -6.86 -7.89
C LEU A 107 0.82 -8.16 -7.75
N ALA A 108 2.15 -8.07 -7.75
CA ALA A 108 3.02 -9.22 -7.54
C ALA A 108 2.83 -9.85 -6.15
N ALA A 109 2.71 -9.01 -5.11
CA ALA A 109 2.45 -9.47 -3.76
C ALA A 109 1.10 -10.20 -3.65
N GLU A 110 0.05 -9.65 -4.26
CA GLU A 110 -1.28 -10.26 -4.27
C GLU A 110 -1.32 -11.57 -5.07
N ALA A 111 -0.68 -11.61 -6.25
CA ALA A 111 -0.54 -12.83 -7.03
C ALA A 111 0.13 -13.95 -6.21
N GLY A 112 1.22 -13.63 -5.51
CA GLY A 112 1.89 -14.57 -4.61
C GLY A 112 1.00 -15.04 -3.47
N ARG A 113 0.21 -14.14 -2.86
CA ARG A 113 -0.77 -14.48 -1.81
C ARG A 113 -1.83 -15.48 -2.30
N ARG A 114 -2.21 -15.40 -3.58
CA ARG A 114 -3.16 -16.34 -4.23
C ARG A 114 -2.54 -17.65 -4.68
N GLY A 115 -1.23 -17.83 -4.49
CA GLY A 115 -0.52 -19.03 -4.90
C GLY A 115 -0.11 -19.04 -6.37
N TRP A 116 -0.16 -17.90 -7.06
CA TRP A 116 0.43 -17.78 -8.39
C TRP A 116 1.95 -17.88 -8.27
N PHE A 117 2.61 -18.35 -9.33
CA PHE A 117 4.07 -18.31 -9.34
C PHE A 117 4.53 -16.86 -9.48
N VAL A 118 5.33 -16.38 -8.52
CA VAL A 118 5.91 -15.05 -8.51
C VAL A 118 7.39 -15.15 -8.17
N ARG A 119 8.24 -14.47 -8.96
CA ARG A 119 9.67 -14.38 -8.72
C ARG A 119 10.15 -12.95 -8.92
N ALA A 120 10.75 -12.36 -7.88
CA ALA A 120 11.47 -11.10 -8.01
C ALA A 120 12.73 -11.29 -8.89
N LEU A 121 13.01 -10.31 -9.73
CA LEU A 121 14.16 -10.30 -10.65
C LEU A 121 15.23 -9.32 -10.14
N ASP A 122 16.48 -9.57 -10.49
CA ASP A 122 17.61 -8.69 -10.10
C ASP A 122 17.48 -7.26 -10.68
N SER A 123 16.72 -7.11 -11.76
CA SER A 123 16.36 -5.82 -12.35
C SER A 123 15.36 -5.01 -11.51
N GLY A 124 14.85 -5.57 -10.41
CA GLY A 124 13.86 -4.97 -9.53
C GLY A 124 12.40 -5.19 -9.95
N GLY A 125 12.16 -5.88 -11.07
CA GLY A 125 10.82 -6.27 -11.53
C GLY A 125 10.39 -7.64 -10.99
N TRP A 126 9.28 -8.15 -11.51
CA TRP A 126 8.74 -9.46 -11.12
C TRP A 126 8.35 -10.28 -12.34
N LEU A 127 8.63 -11.58 -12.29
CA LEU A 127 8.03 -12.57 -13.18
C LEU A 127 6.80 -13.15 -12.46
N VAL A 128 5.62 -13.02 -13.07
CA VAL A 128 4.34 -13.50 -12.53
C VAL A 128 3.73 -14.48 -13.52
N ASN A 129 3.25 -15.63 -13.06
CA ASN A 129 2.52 -16.58 -13.90
C ASN A 129 1.04 -16.65 -13.47
N PRO A 130 0.12 -16.00 -14.21
CA PRO A 130 -1.32 -16.15 -13.98
C PRO A 130 -1.77 -17.60 -14.21
N PRO A 131 -2.85 -18.05 -13.55
CA PRO A 131 -3.32 -19.44 -13.60
C PRO A 131 -3.66 -19.90 -15.02
N ASP A 132 -4.18 -18.99 -15.85
CA ASP A 132 -4.62 -19.29 -17.23
C ASP A 132 -3.68 -18.68 -18.29
N GLY A 133 -2.45 -18.32 -17.90
CA GLY A 133 -1.57 -17.46 -18.69
C GLY A 133 -0.19 -18.02 -18.99
N HIS A 134 0.50 -17.31 -19.87
CA HIS A 134 1.96 -17.40 -19.97
C HIS A 134 2.60 -16.48 -18.92
N PRO A 135 3.89 -16.72 -18.57
CA PRO A 135 4.60 -15.84 -17.65
C PRO A 135 4.68 -14.40 -18.18
N LEU A 136 4.37 -13.44 -17.31
CA LEU A 136 4.36 -12.00 -17.57
C LEU A 136 5.42 -11.30 -16.73
N MET A 137 6.07 -10.30 -17.31
CA MET A 137 7.07 -9.49 -16.61
C MET A 137 6.47 -8.16 -16.16
N LEU A 138 6.42 -7.95 -14.86
CA LEU A 138 6.07 -6.68 -14.24
C LEU A 138 7.31 -5.80 -14.06
N PRO A 139 7.22 -4.49 -14.39
CA PRO A 139 8.35 -3.59 -14.30
C PRO A 139 8.66 -3.17 -12.86
N ALA A 140 9.93 -2.83 -12.62
CA ALA A 140 10.42 -2.23 -11.38
C ALA A 140 9.95 -0.76 -11.25
N ARG A 141 8.65 -0.51 -11.10
CA ARG A 141 8.17 0.86 -10.84
C ARG A 141 8.26 1.17 -9.34
N ARG A 142 8.90 2.30 -9.04
CA ARG A 142 8.95 2.94 -7.71
C ARG A 142 7.93 4.07 -7.65
#